data_AF-A0A1T2L0E3-F1
#
_entry.id   AF-A0A1T2L0E3-F1
#
_cell.length_a   1.000
_cell.length_b   1.000
_cell.length_c   1.000
_cell.angle_alpha   90.00
_cell.angle_beta   90.00
_cell.angle_gamma   90.00
#
_symmetry.space_group_name_H-M   'P 1'
#
loop_
_entity.id
_entity.type
_entity.pdbx_description
1 polymer ?
#
loop_
_entity_poly.entity_id
_entity_poly.type
_entity_poly.pdbx_seq_one_letter_code
_entity_poly.pdbx_strand_id
1 'polypeptide(L)'
;MVLVLIPMAGQATCPPNLTLTTPDSRFTDNGDGTVSDELTGLMWKQCSEGLSTTTTACDTGGSATYGWQSALGQAWTVNGVGFAGNNDWRLPNLKELASIVEQGCHEPSINETLFPVADRHG
;
A
#
# COMPACT_ATOMS: atom_id res chain seq x y z
N MET A 1 -5.30 33.87 -19.80
CA MET A 1 -5.41 32.45 -19.44
C MET A 1 -4.11 32.08 -18.73
N VAL A 2 -4.10 32.15 -17.41
CA VAL A 2 -2.90 31.87 -16.59
C VAL A 2 -3.01 30.42 -16.17
N LEU A 3 -2.16 29.57 -16.72
CA LEU A 3 -1.99 28.19 -16.28
C LEU A 3 -1.07 28.25 -15.06
N VAL A 4 -1.64 28.18 -13.86
CA VAL A 4 -0.86 28.04 -12.62
C VAL A 4 -0.43 26.59 -12.53
N LEU A 5 0.85 26.33 -12.79
CA LEU A 5 1.49 25.07 -12.41
C LEU A 5 1.66 25.11 -10.89
N ILE A 6 0.68 24.55 -10.17
CA ILE A 6 0.79 24.30 -8.74
C ILE A 6 1.88 23.23 -8.56
N PRO A 7 2.86 23.44 -7.67
CA PRO A 7 3.87 22.43 -7.37
C PRO A 7 3.18 21.14 -6.90
N MET A 8 3.48 20.04 -7.58
CA MET A 8 3.02 18.70 -7.22
C MET A 8 3.71 18.28 -5.91
N ALA A 9 3.11 18.62 -4.77
CA ALA A 9 3.18 17.71 -3.64
C ALA A 9 2.27 16.53 -4.02
N GLY A 10 2.84 15.34 -4.18
CA GLY A 10 2.13 14.14 -4.64
C GLY A 10 1.06 13.73 -3.63
N GLN A 11 -0.16 14.21 -3.84
CA GLN A 11 -1.34 13.80 -3.10
C GLN A 11 -2.40 13.39 -4.12
N ALA A 12 -3.12 12.32 -3.81
CA ALA A 12 -4.19 11.78 -4.64
C ALA A 12 -5.16 12.87 -5.12
N THR A 13 -5.39 12.95 -6.43
CA THR A 13 -6.35 13.87 -7.05
C THR A 13 -7.74 13.22 -7.04
N CYS A 14 -8.61 13.71 -6.16
CA CYS A 14 -9.98 13.21 -5.98
C CYS A 14 -11.03 14.29 -6.35
N PRO A 15 -12.19 13.92 -6.91
CA PRO A 15 -13.29 14.86 -7.13
C PRO A 15 -13.91 15.33 -5.79
N PRO A 16 -14.39 16.59 -5.71
CA PRO A 16 -14.75 17.24 -4.45
C PRO A 16 -16.00 16.70 -3.74
N ASN A 17 -16.71 15.73 -4.32
CA ASN A 17 -17.88 15.07 -3.73
C ASN A 17 -17.79 13.54 -3.88
N LEU A 18 -16.57 13.01 -3.89
CA LEU A 18 -16.37 11.58 -4.06
C LEU A 18 -16.89 10.81 -2.83
N THR A 19 -17.71 9.79 -3.08
CA THR A 19 -17.90 8.71 -2.11
C THR A 19 -16.72 7.77 -2.27
N LEU A 20 -15.84 7.71 -1.28
CA LEU A 20 -14.66 6.83 -1.30
C LEU A 20 -15.10 5.38 -1.44
N THR A 21 -14.52 4.68 -2.42
CA THR A 21 -14.72 3.25 -2.60
C THR A 21 -13.90 2.43 -1.60
N THR A 22 -12.86 3.06 -1.03
CA THR A 22 -11.89 2.44 -0.14
C THR A 22 -11.52 3.41 1.00
N PRO A 23 -12.48 3.79 1.87
CA PRO A 23 -12.27 4.81 2.89
C PRO A 23 -11.28 4.38 3.97
N ASP A 24 -10.46 5.30 4.46
CA ASP A 24 -9.46 5.11 5.52
C ASP A 24 -10.03 4.41 6.77
N SER A 25 -11.25 4.78 7.17
CA SER A 25 -11.94 4.23 8.34
C SER A 25 -12.23 2.73 8.26
N ARG A 26 -12.09 2.12 7.09
CA ARG A 26 -12.20 0.66 6.87
C ARG A 26 -11.00 -0.11 7.39
N PHE A 27 -9.87 0.57 7.58
CA PHE A 27 -8.61 -0.07 7.85
C PHE A 27 -8.10 0.26 9.24
N THR A 28 -7.36 -0.68 9.81
CA THR A 28 -6.70 -0.55 11.10
C THR A 28 -5.20 -0.73 10.90
N ASP A 29 -4.41 0.30 11.20
CA ASP A 29 -2.95 0.18 11.30
C ASP A 29 -2.61 -0.58 12.59
N ASN A 30 -1.89 -1.70 12.46
CA ASN A 30 -1.53 -2.56 13.59
C ASN A 30 -0.24 -2.09 14.30
N GLY A 31 0.49 -1.11 13.75
CA GLY A 31 1.71 -0.55 14.33
C GLY A 31 2.95 -1.44 14.22
N ASP A 32 2.87 -2.53 13.45
CA ASP A 32 3.94 -3.50 13.22
C ASP A 32 4.34 -3.63 11.73
N GLY A 33 3.91 -2.65 10.92
CA GLY A 33 4.08 -2.64 9.46
C GLY A 33 3.00 -3.41 8.71
N THR A 34 1.89 -3.75 9.36
CA THR A 34 0.70 -4.34 8.75
C THR A 34 -0.55 -3.49 8.93
N VAL A 35 -1.49 -3.66 7.99
CA VAL A 35 -2.80 -2.97 7.98
C VAL A 35 -3.90 -4.01 7.83
N SER A 36 -4.84 -4.03 8.78
CA SER A 36 -6.02 -4.88 8.74
C SER A 36 -7.14 -4.20 7.97
N ASP A 37 -7.85 -4.95 7.12
CA ASP A 37 -8.99 -4.50 6.35
C ASP A 37 -10.28 -5.13 6.90
N GLU A 38 -11.09 -4.32 7.59
CA GLU A 38 -12.29 -4.78 8.28
C GLU A 38 -13.43 -5.21 7.33
N LEU A 39 -13.37 -4.81 6.06
CA LEU A 39 -14.38 -5.20 5.07
C LEU A 39 -14.10 -6.59 4.50
N THR A 40 -12.84 -6.91 4.21
CA THR A 40 -12.46 -8.18 3.58
C THR A 40 -11.97 -9.22 4.59
N GLY A 41 -11.60 -8.79 5.80
CA GLY A 41 -10.94 -9.61 6.82
C GLY A 41 -9.50 -9.97 6.47
N LEU A 42 -8.90 -9.31 5.48
CA LEU A 42 -7.51 -9.51 5.07
C LEU A 42 -6.57 -8.59 5.83
N MET A 43 -5.33 -9.02 5.97
CA MET A 43 -4.24 -8.19 6.48
C MET A 43 -3.21 -7.98 5.37
N TRP A 44 -2.71 -6.76 5.28
CA TRP A 44 -1.82 -6.30 4.24
C TRP A 44 -0.50 -5.84 4.84
N LYS A 45 0.60 -5.99 4.10
CA LYS A 45 1.82 -5.25 4.42
C LYS A 45 1.61 -3.78 4.07
N GLN A 46 2.01 -2.87 4.95
CA GLN A 46 1.93 -1.43 4.73
C GLN A 46 2.85 -0.98 3.59
N CYS A 47 4.05 -1.54 3.54
CA CYS A 47 5.04 -1.24 2.52
C CYS A 47 5.09 -2.27 1.41
N SER A 48 5.40 -1.80 0.20
CA SER A 48 5.77 -2.68 -0.92
C SER A 48 6.97 -3.55 -0.56
N GLU A 49 7.06 -4.73 -1.17
CA GLU A 49 8.12 -5.69 -0.84
C GLU A 49 9.53 -5.08 -1.02
N GLY A 50 10.42 -5.36 -0.07
CA GLY A 50 11.77 -4.78 -0.02
C GLY A 50 11.86 -3.42 0.68
N LEU A 51 10.71 -2.80 1.01
CA LEU A 51 10.64 -1.60 1.83
C LEU A 51 10.08 -1.92 3.22
N SER A 52 10.42 -1.05 4.17
CA SER A 52 9.95 -1.08 5.55
C SER A 52 9.79 0.35 6.08
N THR A 53 9.02 0.52 7.16
CA THR A 53 8.79 1.82 7.77
C THR A 53 9.49 1.94 9.12
N THR A 54 10.07 3.11 9.38
CA THR A 54 10.61 3.50 10.70
C THR A 54 9.84 4.67 11.31
N THR A 55 9.20 5.50 10.48
CA THR A 55 8.61 6.79 10.87
C THR A 55 7.24 7.08 10.25
N THR A 56 6.56 6.07 9.66
CA THR A 56 5.30 6.15 8.88
C THR A 56 5.50 6.27 7.36
N ALA A 57 6.71 6.55 6.89
CA ALA A 57 7.05 6.44 5.47
C ALA A 57 7.70 5.08 5.18
N CYS A 58 7.44 4.48 4.01
CA CYS A 58 8.14 3.29 3.54
C CYS A 58 9.54 3.67 3.01
N ASP A 59 10.36 4.23 3.90
CA ASP A 59 11.59 4.99 3.64
C ASP A 59 12.86 4.13 3.71
N THR A 60 12.76 2.91 4.26
CA THR A 60 13.91 2.07 4.54
C THR A 60 13.92 0.85 3.62
N GLY A 61 15.03 0.64 2.92
CA GLY A 61 15.24 -0.49 2.01
C GLY A 61 15.16 -0.08 0.55
N GLY A 62 14.73 -1.01 -0.32
CA GLY A 62 14.59 -0.75 -1.75
C GLY A 62 13.45 -1.58 -2.33
N SER A 63 12.56 -0.92 -3.10
CA SER A 63 11.42 -1.59 -3.73
C SER A 63 11.91 -2.75 -4.59
N ALA A 64 11.45 -3.96 -4.25
CA ALA A 64 11.73 -5.16 -5.00
C ALA A 64 10.64 -5.40 -6.05
N THR A 65 11.06 -5.81 -7.25
CA THR A 65 10.15 -6.20 -8.33
C THR A 65 10.38 -7.66 -8.65
N TYR A 66 9.28 -8.40 -8.86
CA TYR A 66 9.33 -9.84 -9.07
C TYR A 66 8.47 -10.24 -10.26
N GLY A 67 8.94 -11.23 -11.01
CA GLY A 67 8.04 -12.03 -11.85
C GLY A 67 7.12 -12.90 -10.99
N TRP A 68 6.01 -13.37 -11.56
CA TRP A 68 4.98 -14.12 -10.83
C TRP A 68 5.53 -15.29 -10.00
N GLN A 69 6.35 -16.15 -10.59
CA GLN A 69 6.93 -17.31 -9.90
C GLN A 69 7.84 -16.89 -8.74
N SER A 70 8.66 -15.86 -8.94
CA SER A 70 9.55 -15.34 -7.90
C SER A 70 8.76 -14.68 -6.76
N ALA A 71 7.64 -14.02 -7.08
CA ALA A 71 6.76 -13.42 -6.10
C ALA A 71 6.08 -14.48 -5.21
N LEU A 72 5.69 -15.62 -5.79
CA LEU A 72 5.20 -16.77 -5.02
C LEU A 72 6.28 -17.32 -4.09
N GLY A 73 7.52 -17.47 -4.59
CA GLY A 73 8.65 -17.89 -3.76
C GLY A 73 8.95 -16.89 -2.64
N GLN A 74 8.79 -15.59 -2.89
CA GLN A 74 9.01 -14.57 -1.88
C GLN A 74 8.00 -14.67 -0.72
N ALA A 75 6.73 -14.98 -1.00
CA ALA A 75 5.75 -15.23 0.06
C ALA A 75 6.20 -16.37 0.99
N TRP A 76 6.84 -17.42 0.44
CA TRP A 76 7.35 -18.54 1.23
C TRP A 76 8.54 -18.12 2.09
N THR A 77 9.43 -17.28 1.56
CA THR A 77 10.53 -16.68 2.34
C THR A 77 10.01 -15.85 3.50
N VAL A 78 9.02 -14.98 3.26
CA VAL A 78 8.38 -14.17 4.30
C VAL A 78 7.74 -15.05 5.39
N ASN A 79 7.10 -16.15 4.98
CA ASN A 79 6.54 -17.12 5.92
C ASN A 79 7.60 -17.89 6.70
N GLY A 80 8.79 -18.13 6.13
CA GLY A 80 9.90 -18.75 6.85
C GLY A 80 10.43 -17.87 7.99
N VAL A 81 10.38 -16.55 7.82
CA VAL A 81 10.88 -15.59 8.83
C VAL A 81 9.80 -15.11 9.81
N GLY A 82 8.51 -15.20 9.48
CA GLY A 82 7.42 -14.83 10.37
C GLY A 82 7.20 -13.32 10.49
N PHE A 83 7.00 -12.62 9.37
CA PHE A 83 6.80 -11.17 9.38
C PHE A 83 5.58 -10.77 10.21
N ALA A 84 5.75 -9.77 11.08
CA ALA A 84 4.75 -9.31 12.05
C ALA A 84 4.14 -10.46 12.90
N GLY A 85 4.92 -11.52 13.16
CA GLY A 85 4.45 -12.70 13.92
C GLY A 85 3.53 -13.64 13.13
N ASN A 86 3.38 -13.44 11.81
CA ASN A 86 2.51 -14.24 10.95
C ASN A 86 3.32 -15.02 9.90
N ASN A 87 2.87 -16.23 9.59
CA ASN A 87 3.56 -17.19 8.70
C ASN A 87 2.66 -17.72 7.56
N ASP A 88 1.56 -17.04 7.28
CA ASP A 88 0.54 -17.41 6.29
C ASP A 88 0.37 -16.35 5.19
N TRP A 89 1.40 -15.54 4.96
CA TRP A 89 1.47 -14.56 3.88
C TRP A 89 1.40 -15.23 2.50
N ARG A 90 0.68 -14.58 1.60
CA ARG A 90 0.51 -15.01 0.21
C ARG A 90 0.41 -13.82 -0.73
N LEU A 91 0.52 -14.08 -2.02
CA LEU A 91 0.14 -13.07 -3.01
C LEU A 91 -1.38 -12.86 -3.00
N PRO A 92 -1.83 -11.60 -3.06
CA PRO A 92 -3.24 -11.31 -3.27
C PRO A 92 -3.65 -11.73 -4.68
N ASN A 93 -4.92 -12.11 -4.84
CA ASN A 93 -5.51 -12.20 -6.16
C ASN A 93 -5.91 -10.80 -6.68
N LEU A 94 -6.29 -10.71 -7.95
CA LEU A 94 -6.65 -9.43 -8.58
C LEU A 94 -7.79 -8.69 -7.88
N LYS A 95 -8.81 -9.40 -7.36
CA LYS A 95 -9.96 -8.78 -6.70
C LYS A 95 -9.59 -8.23 -5.33
N GLU A 96 -8.77 -8.96 -4.59
CA GLU A 96 -8.25 -8.52 -3.29
C GLU A 96 -7.38 -7.29 -3.47
N LEU A 97 -6.46 -7.30 -4.43
CA LEU A 97 -5.61 -6.15 -4.71
C LEU A 97 -6.44 -4.93 -5.16
N ALA A 98 -7.45 -5.14 -6.01
CA ALA A 98 -8.35 -4.06 -6.41
C ALA A 98 -9.14 -3.47 -5.23
N SER A 99 -9.35 -4.25 -4.15
CA SER A 99 -10.12 -3.80 -2.99
C SER A 99 -9.41 -2.74 -2.15
N ILE A 100 -8.09 -2.59 -2.26
CA ILE A 100 -7.31 -1.56 -1.55
C ILE A 100 -7.04 -0.32 -2.42
N VAL A 101 -7.52 -0.31 -3.67
CA VAL A 101 -7.40 0.82 -4.60
C VAL A 101 -8.61 1.73 -4.45
N GLU A 102 -8.40 3.03 -4.28
CA GLU A 102 -9.44 4.04 -4.35
C GLU A 102 -9.75 4.38 -5.82
N GLN A 103 -10.89 3.91 -6.31
CA GLN A 103 -11.28 4.04 -7.72
C GLN A 103 -11.65 5.47 -8.13
N GLY A 104 -12.01 6.33 -7.18
CA GLY A 104 -12.39 7.70 -7.47
C GLY A 104 -11.23 8.70 -7.49
N CYS A 105 -10.04 8.29 -7.06
CA CYS A 105 -8.85 9.13 -7.02
C CYS A 105 -7.80 8.63 -8.02
N HIS A 106 -6.90 9.51 -8.46
CA HIS A 106 -5.75 9.14 -9.28
C HIS A 106 -4.47 9.80 -8.73
N GLU A 107 -3.31 9.27 -9.13
CA GLU A 107 -2.00 9.86 -8.83
C GLU A 107 -1.70 10.18 -7.34
N PRO A 108 -1.70 9.20 -6.41
CA PRO A 108 -2.01 7.78 -6.60
C PRO A 108 -3.45 7.42 -6.22
N SER A 109 -3.92 6.30 -6.75
CA SER A 109 -5.23 5.72 -6.44
C SER A 109 -5.18 4.79 -5.23
N ILE A 110 -4.27 5.02 -4.27
CA ILE A 110 -4.14 4.23 -3.03
C ILE A 110 -4.09 5.19 -1.84
N ASN A 111 -4.53 4.73 -0.69
CA ASN A 111 -4.42 5.50 0.54
C ASN A 111 -2.95 5.60 0.98
N GLU A 112 -2.34 6.77 0.81
CA GLU A 112 -0.94 7.00 1.15
C GLU A 112 -0.67 7.10 2.65
N THR A 113 -1.69 7.33 3.48
CA THR A 113 -1.57 7.30 4.94
C THR A 113 -1.33 5.87 5.43
N LEU A 114 -2.02 4.89 4.82
CA LEU A 114 -1.98 3.48 5.22
C LEU A 114 -1.05 2.63 4.34
N PHE A 115 -0.82 3.03 3.10
CA PHE A 115 0.07 2.38 2.15
C PHE A 115 1.02 3.43 1.54
N PRO A 116 1.97 3.94 2.34
CA PRO A 116 2.87 4.97 1.87
C PRO A 116 3.74 4.43 0.74
N VAL A 117 3.81 5.17 -0.36
CA VAL A 117 4.80 4.91 -1.40
C VAL A 117 6.14 5.47 -0.93
N ALA A 118 7.24 4.77 -1.23
CA ALA A 118 8.58 5.34 -1.02
C ALA A 118 8.68 6.67 -1.79
N ASP A 119 9.21 7.70 -1.15
CA ASP A 119 9.46 8.98 -1.80
C ASP A 119 10.44 8.78 -2.95
N ARG A 120 10.03 9.14 -4.17
CA ARG A 120 10.91 9.08 -5.36
C ARG A 120 11.89 10.25 -5.40
N HIS A 121 12.49 10.60 -4.28
CA HIS A 121 13.50 11.66 -4.20
C HIS A 121 14.89 11.05 -4.06
N GLY A 122 15.37 10.50 -5.18
CA GLY A 122 16.79 10.32 -5.48
C GLY A 122 17.18 11.21 -6.64
#